data_AF-A0A7Y4RFQ4-F1
#
_entry.id   AF-A0A7Y4RFQ4-F1
#
_cell.length_a   1.000
_cell.length_b   1.000
_cell.length_c   1.000
_cell.angle_alpha   90.00
_cell.angle_beta   90.00
_cell.angle_gamma   90.00
#
_symmetry.space_group_name_H-M   'P 1'
#
loop_
_entity.id
_entity.type
_entity.pdbx_description
1 polymer ?
#
loop_
_entity_poly.entity_id
_entity_poly.type
_entity_poly.pdbx_seq_one_letter_code
_entity_poly.pdbx_strand_id
1 'polypeptide(L)' 'GEKFAGAAPLISARGTRYRVDVLGYADHVGTMARIETIIEMRGPVAQIVYQRDLTTLGTNFPIGYAEGDSELVGYDD' A
#
# COMPACT_ATOMS: atom_id res chain seq x y z
N GLY A 1 12.07 2.64 25.81
CA GLY A 1 13.28 2.87 25.01
C GLY A 1 14.07 1.59 24.82
N GLU A 2 14.85 1.17 25.82
CA GLU A 2 15.79 0.03 25.73
C GLU A 2 15.16 -1.32 25.36
N LYS A 3 14.05 -1.71 26.00
CA LYS A 3 13.44 -3.04 25.77
C LYS A 3 12.96 -3.24 24.34
N PHE A 4 12.48 -2.17 23.68
CA PHE A 4 12.08 -2.22 22.27
C PHE A 4 13.30 -2.32 21.35
N ALA A 5 14.38 -1.60 21.64
CA ALA A 5 15.62 -1.67 20.86
C ALA A 5 16.26 -3.08 20.87
N GLY A 6 16.18 -3.80 21.99
CA GLY A 6 16.64 -5.18 22.09
C GLY A 6 15.74 -6.20 21.39
N ALA A 7 14.43 -5.96 21.35
CA ALA A 7 13.46 -6.86 20.74
C ALA A 7 13.26 -6.61 19.24
N ALA A 8 13.45 -5.37 18.75
CA ALA A 8 13.23 -4.99 17.37
C ALA A 8 13.99 -5.84 16.33
N PRO A 9 15.25 -6.28 16.54
CA PRO A 9 15.96 -7.15 15.60
C PRO A 9 15.42 -8.58 15.53
N LEU A 10 14.58 -8.98 16.48
CA LEU A 10 13.97 -10.31 16.57
C LEU A 10 12.53 -10.32 16.03
N ILE A 11 11.88 -9.16 16.00
CA ILE A 11 10.49 -9.00 15.53
C ILE A 11 10.44 -8.42 14.11
N SER A 12 11.42 -7.59 13.76
CA SER A 12 11.63 -7.11 12.39
C SER A 12 12.75 -7.92 11.73
N ALA A 13 12.64 -8.18 10.43
CA ALA A 13 13.70 -8.82 9.64
C ALA A 13 14.96 -7.93 9.45
N ARG A 14 15.21 -6.95 10.35
CA ARG A 14 16.22 -5.89 10.24
C ARG A 14 16.14 -5.08 8.93
N GLY A 15 14.98 -5.09 8.28
CA GLY A 15 14.76 -4.29 7.09
C GLY A 15 14.83 -2.81 7.43
N THR A 16 15.65 -2.05 6.73
CA THR A 16 15.66 -0.58 6.82
C THR A 16 14.89 0.05 5.67
N ARG A 17 14.42 -0.75 4.71
CA ARG A 17 13.62 -0.30 3.57
C ARG A 17 12.36 -1.15 3.45
N TYR A 18 11.25 -0.48 3.24
CA TYR A 18 9.92 -1.07 3.17
C TYR A 18 9.21 -0.58 1.92
N ARG A 19 8.51 -1.48 1.25
CA ARG A 19 7.56 -1.15 0.18
C ARG A 19 6.16 -1.20 0.76
N VAL A 20 5.40 -0.13 0.60
CA VAL A 20 4.02 0.00 1.03
C VAL A 20 3.16 0.19 -0.21
N ASP A 21 2.11 -0.62 -0.34
CA ASP A 21 1.07 -0.48 -1.37
C ASP A 21 -0.22 -0.09 -0.65
N VAL A 22 -0.76 1.08 -0.99
CA VAL A 22 -1.94 1.67 -0.35
C VAL A 22 -3.08 1.69 -1.35
N LEU A 23 -4.24 1.19 -0.92
CA LEU A 23 -5.49 1.23 -1.67
C LEU A 23 -6.50 2.06 -0.88
N GLY A 24 -6.97 3.16 -1.48
CA GLY A 24 -8.06 3.98 -0.97
C GLY A 24 -9.32 3.76 -1.81
N TYR A 25 -10.48 3.67 -1.16
CA TYR A 25 -11.77 3.47 -1.81
C TYR A 25 -12.74 4.60 -1.44
N ALA A 26 -13.45 5.10 -2.44
CA ALA A 26 -14.64 5.94 -2.26
C ALA A 26 -15.85 5.17 -2.82
N ASP A 27 -16.48 4.41 -1.94
CA ASP A 27 -17.59 3.49 -2.20
C ASP A 27 -18.79 4.15 -2.92
N HIS A 28 -19.17 5.35 -2.50
CA HIS A 28 -20.31 6.10 -3.03
C HIS A 28 -20.12 6.61 -4.47
N VAL A 29 -18.90 6.60 -5.01
CA VAL A 29 -18.57 7.08 -6.36
C VAL A 29 -17.77 6.06 -7.17
N GLY A 30 -17.63 4.83 -6.68
CA GLY A 30 -16.92 3.75 -7.36
C GLY A 30 -15.46 4.08 -7.69
N THR A 31 -14.84 5.01 -6.96
CA THR A 31 -13.49 5.48 -7.25
C THR A 31 -12.47 4.76 -6.37
N MET A 32 -11.35 4.32 -6.95
CA MET A 32 -10.19 3.86 -6.19
C MET A 32 -8.99 4.77 -6.41
N ALA A 33 -8.09 4.81 -5.43
CA ALA A 33 -6.75 5.36 -5.58
C ALA A 33 -5.75 4.31 -5.12
N ARG A 34 -4.66 4.16 -5.88
CA ARG A 34 -3.58 3.24 -5.53
C ARG A 34 -2.25 3.97 -5.49
N ILE A 35 -1.57 3.91 -4.35
CA ILE A 35 -0.28 4.59 -4.17
C ILE A 35 0.74 3.56 -3.71
N GLU A 36 1.87 3.50 -4.42
CA GLU A 36 3.03 2.76 -3.95
C GLU A 36 4.06 3.73 -3.36
N THR A 37 4.59 3.39 -2.19
CA THR A 37 5.59 4.17 -1.48
C THR A 37 6.75 3.29 -1.03
N ILE A 38 7.98 3.76 -1.21
CA ILE A 38 9.18 3.16 -0.61
C ILE A 38 9.59 4.03 0.59
N ILE A 39 9.63 3.42 1.76
CA ILE A 39 10.04 4.04 3.01
C ILE A 39 11.43 3.52 3.38
N GLU A 40 12.34 4.42 3.74
CA GLU A 40 13.65 4.08 4.30
C GLU A 40 13.77 4.64 5.73
N MET A 41 14.27 3.81 6.64
CA MET A 41 14.58 4.17 8.02
C MET A 41 16.00 4.74 8.09
N ARG A 42 16.14 6.01 8.47
CA ARG A 42 17.41 6.65 8.82
C ARG A 42 17.50 6.73 10.34
N GLY A 43 18.07 5.69 10.94
CA GLY A 43 18.00 5.51 12.40
C GLY A 43 16.54 5.34 12.85
N PRO A 44 16.03 6.14 13.81
CA PRO A 44 14.64 6.05 14.25
C PRO A 44 13.64 6.79 13.36
N VAL A 45 14.09 7.47 12.30
CA VAL A 45 13.24 8.32 11.46
C VAL A 45 12.85 7.59 10.17
N ALA A 46 11.54 7.49 9.89
CA ALA A 46 11.02 6.99 8.64
C ALA A 46 10.96 8.10 7.58
N GLN A 47 11.45 7.84 6.37
CA GLN A 47 11.45 8.79 5.26
C GLN A 47 10.89 8.16 3.99
N ILE A 48 10.01 8.88 3.29
CA ILE A 48 9.56 8.50 1.94
C ILE A 48 10.68 8.85 0.97
N VAL A 49 11.25 7.83 0.32
CA VAL A 49 12.32 8.01 -0.67
C VAL A 49 11.83 7.86 -2.11
N TYR A 50 10.65 7.27 -2.29
CA TYR A 50 9.98 7.16 -3.58
C TYR A 50 8.47 7.02 -3.36
N GLN A 51 7.70 7.66 -4.22
CA GLN A 51 6.25 7.53 -4.27
C GLN A 51 5.79 7.57 -5.72
N ARG A 52 4.82 6.73 -6.08
CA ARG A 52 4.13 6.80 -7.36
C ARG A 52 2.64 6.54 -7.21
N ASP A 53 1.87 7.22 -8.04
CA ASP A 53 0.46 6.94 -8.26
C ASP A 53 0.34 5.78 -9.25
N LEU A 54 -0.39 4.74 -8.85
CA LEU A 54 -0.69 3.55 -9.64
C LEU A 54 -2.18 3.41 -9.92
N THR A 55 -2.97 4.45 -9.67
CA THR A 55 -4.43 4.42 -9.83
C THR A 55 -4.82 4.01 -11.25
N THR A 56 -4.08 4.47 -12.27
CA THR A 56 -4.34 4.11 -13.67
C THR A 56 -4.05 2.64 -14.01
N LEU A 57 -3.27 1.93 -13.18
CA LEU A 57 -3.04 0.49 -13.34
C LEU A 57 -4.13 -0.36 -12.68
N GLY A 58 -5.06 0.27 -11.96
CA GLY A 58 -6.09 -0.42 -11.20
C GLY A 58 -5.53 -1.23 -10.02
N THR A 59 -6.33 -2.20 -9.57
CA THR A 59 -6.02 -3.02 -8.40
C THR A 59 -5.34 -4.33 -8.78
N ASN A 60 -4.48 -4.85 -7.90
CA ASN A 60 -3.90 -6.19 -8.07
C ASN A 60 -4.92 -7.33 -7.91
N PHE A 61 -6.07 -7.05 -7.30
CA PHE A 61 -7.14 -8.02 -7.02
C PHE A 61 -8.50 -7.38 -7.31
N PRO A 62 -9.48 -8.13 -7.83
CA PRO A 62 -10.81 -7.62 -8.05
C PRO A 62 -11.41 -7.15 -6.71
N ILE A 63 -11.89 -5.92 -6.68
CA ILE A 63 -12.59 -5.36 -5.51
C ILE A 63 -14.02 -5.89 -5.60
N GLY A 64 -14.29 -7.03 -4.95
CA GLY A 64 -15.60 -7.65 -5.00
C GLY A 64 -16.61 -6.93 -4.12
N TYR A 65 -17.46 -6.11 -4.74
CA TYR A 65 -18.89 -6.04 -4.42
C TYR A 65 -19.66 -5.78 -5.71
N ALA A 66 -19.92 -6.85 -6.45
CA ALA A 66 -20.93 -6.86 -7.49
C ALA A 66 -21.58 -8.24 -7.48
N GLU A 67 -22.38 -8.49 -6.44
CA GLU A 67 -23.62 -9.21 -6.69
C GLU A 67 -24.50 -8.27 -7.55
N GLY A 68 -24.21 -8.16 -8.85
CA GLY A 68 -25.04 -7.35 -9.77
C GLY A 68 -24.33 -6.70 -10.97
N ASP A 69 -23.20 -6.04 -10.80
CA ASP A 69 -22.63 -5.16 -11.85
C ASP A 69 -21.28 -5.62 -12.41
N SER A 70 -21.32 -6.20 -13.61
CA SER A 70 -20.14 -6.60 -14.39
C SER A 70 -19.32 -5.42 -14.94
N GLU A 71 -19.84 -4.20 -14.91
CA GLU A 71 -19.18 -3.00 -15.46
C GLU A 71 -18.09 -2.42 -14.55
N LEU A 72 -18.03 -2.83 -13.27
CA LEU A 72 -16.99 -2.39 -12.33
C LEU A 72 -15.73 -3.28 -12.35
N VAL A 73 -15.74 -4.33 -13.16
CA VAL A 73 -14.57 -5.21 -13.39
C VAL A 73 -13.83 -4.71 -14.63
N GLY A 74 -13.27 -3.50 -14.53
CA GLY A 74 -12.52 -2.89 -15.63
C GLY A 74 -11.18 -3.58 -15.85
N TYR A 75 -11.10 -4.45 -16.85
CA TYR A 75 -9.96 -4.54 -17.76
C TYR A 75 -10.48 -4.11 -19.13
N ASP A 76 -10.11 -2.92 -19.59
CA ASP A 76 -10.21 -2.55 -21.01
C ASP A 76 -8.85 -2.86 -21.66
N ASP A 77 -8.89 -3.73 -22.68
CA ASP A 77 -7.77 -4.13 -23.55
C ASP A 77 -7.23 -2.97 -24.40
#